data_AF-A0A517NIG8-F1
#
_entry.id   AF-A0A517NIG8-F1
#
_cell.length_a   1.000
_cell.length_b   1.000
_cell.length_c   1.000
_cell.angle_alpha   90.00
_cell.angle_beta   90.00
_cell.angle_gamma   90.00
#
_symmetry.space_group_name_H-M   'P 1'
#
loop_
_entity.id
_entity.type
_entity.pdbx_description
1 polymer ?
#
loop_
_entity_poly.entity_id
_entity_poly.type
_entity_poly.pdbx_seq_one_letter_code
_entity_poly.pdbx_strand_id
1 'polypeptide(L)'
;MPPTATVDHIIGDVARTIYSSFLSKSRNGAKVTKKFHSPQTPCDRLFGDLRVSTESKEYLLRNRNEQDPLKLLHEIRQTQAALVSLSTEGSLSQEQQIDLEEFLAQLPGLWKKGEARPTHQPKPTRTRDYRTRRDPFEGDWTTILEWLEKTPDATASSLLERLIERTPDKYDSQHLRTLQRRVGQWRYIMAKQLVTGSTST
;
A
#
# COMPACT_ATOMS: atom_id res chain seq x y z
N MET A 1 -18.14 -11.10 47.20
CA MET A 1 -17.65 -11.52 45.88
C MET A 1 -18.84 -11.93 45.02
N PRO A 2 -19.24 -11.14 44.01
CA PRO A 2 -20.21 -11.59 43.02
C PRO A 2 -19.50 -12.42 41.92
N PRO A 3 -20.21 -13.37 41.28
CA PRO A 3 -19.62 -14.38 40.41
C PRO A 3 -19.22 -13.81 39.04
N THR A 4 -17.98 -14.11 38.65
CA THR A 4 -17.28 -13.70 37.41
C THR A 4 -18.00 -14.10 36.11
N ALA A 5 -18.95 -15.03 36.17
CA ALA A 5 -19.63 -15.59 34.98
C ALA A 5 -20.70 -14.66 34.35
N THR A 6 -21.21 -13.66 35.07
CA THR A 6 -22.22 -12.74 34.52
C THR A 6 -21.61 -11.66 33.61
N VAL A 7 -20.31 -11.38 33.75
CA VAL A 7 -19.63 -10.28 33.02
C VAL A 7 -19.34 -10.67 31.57
N ASP A 8 -18.92 -11.92 31.32
CA ASP A 8 -18.56 -12.38 29.97
C ASP A 8 -19.77 -12.53 29.02
N HIS A 9 -20.95 -12.88 29.55
CA HIS A 9 -22.17 -12.97 28.73
C HIS A 9 -22.68 -11.59 28.29
N ILE A 10 -22.50 -10.57 29.15
CA ILE A 10 -22.87 -9.18 28.84
C ILE A 10 -21.89 -8.60 27.80
N ILE A 11 -20.59 -8.86 27.91
CA ILE A 11 -19.58 -8.35 26.95
C ILE A 11 -19.80 -8.93 25.54
N GLY A 12 -20.20 -10.20 25.41
CA GLY A 12 -20.50 -10.85 24.13
C GLY A 12 -21.68 -10.23 23.36
N ASP A 13 -22.76 -9.89 24.06
CA ASP A 13 -23.96 -9.27 23.46
C ASP A 13 -23.80 -7.76 23.22
N VAL A 14 -22.93 -7.09 23.99
CA VAL A 14 -22.51 -5.71 23.74
C VAL A 14 -21.82 -5.58 22.38
N ALA A 15 -20.88 -6.47 22.07
CA ALA A 15 -20.11 -6.43 20.82
C ALA A 15 -20.98 -6.63 19.57
N ARG A 16 -21.99 -7.51 19.64
CA ARG A 16 -22.85 -7.84 18.49
C ARG A 16 -23.83 -6.71 18.15
N THR A 17 -24.27 -5.94 19.15
CA THR A 17 -25.13 -4.75 18.98
C THR A 17 -24.33 -3.51 18.55
N ILE A 18 -23.10 -3.35 19.05
CA ILE A 18 -22.26 -2.16 18.77
C ILE A 18 -21.55 -2.22 17.40
N TYR A 19 -21.36 -3.41 16.83
CA TYR A 19 -20.65 -3.61 15.54
C TYR A 19 -21.56 -3.95 14.35
N SER A 20 -22.88 -3.81 14.51
CA SER A 20 -23.83 -3.93 13.41
C SER A 20 -23.93 -2.59 12.67
N SER A 21 -23.13 -2.40 11.61
CA SER A 21 -23.25 -1.21 10.74
C SER A 21 -24.48 -1.27 9.82
N PHE A 22 -25.15 -2.41 9.73
CA PHE A 22 -26.23 -2.68 8.80
C PHE A 22 -27.59 -2.31 9.41
N LEU A 23 -28.30 -1.39 8.75
CA LEU A 23 -29.58 -0.87 9.20
C LEU A 23 -30.76 -1.62 8.57
N SER A 24 -30.76 -1.78 7.24
CA SER A 24 -31.82 -2.52 6.55
C SER A 24 -31.40 -2.96 5.15
N LYS A 25 -32.10 -3.97 4.61
CA LYS A 25 -31.96 -4.44 3.23
C LYS A 25 -33.34 -4.50 2.61
N SER A 26 -33.50 -3.86 1.46
CA SER A 26 -34.68 -4.03 0.62
C SER A 26 -34.29 -4.67 -0.71
N ARG A 27 -35.22 -5.42 -1.30
CA ARG A 27 -35.07 -6.00 -2.63
C ARG A 27 -36.20 -5.52 -3.51
N ASN A 28 -35.87 -4.95 -4.67
CA ASN A 28 -36.84 -4.61 -5.70
C ASN A 28 -36.39 -5.31 -7.00
N GLY A 29 -37.07 -6.40 -7.36
CA GLY A 29 -36.65 -7.30 -8.43
C GLY A 29 -35.25 -7.89 -8.18
N ALA A 30 -34.33 -7.66 -9.13
CA ALA A 30 -32.92 -8.08 -9.02
C ALA A 30 -32.05 -7.10 -8.21
N LYS A 31 -32.53 -5.88 -7.91
CA LYS A 31 -31.75 -4.87 -7.19
C LYS A 31 -31.90 -5.04 -5.68
N VAL A 32 -30.76 -5.12 -5.00
CA VAL A 32 -30.68 -5.14 -3.53
C VAL A 32 -30.07 -3.84 -3.05
N THR A 33 -30.79 -3.11 -2.20
CA THR A 33 -30.31 -1.89 -1.56
C THR A 33 -30.07 -2.17 -0.08
N LYS A 34 -28.87 -1.86 0.41
CA LYS A 34 -28.52 -1.92 1.84
C LYS A 34 -28.40 -0.50 2.38
N LYS A 35 -29.04 -0.23 3.52
CA LYS A 35 -28.84 0.99 4.31
C LYS A 35 -27.96 0.65 5.50
N PHE A 36 -27.04 1.54 5.82
CA PHE A 36 -26.12 1.41 6.93
C PHE A 36 -26.34 2.55 7.92
N HIS A 37 -25.90 2.37 9.16
CA HIS A 37 -25.81 3.45 10.13
C HIS A 37 -24.80 4.50 9.68
N SER A 38 -25.01 5.74 10.12
CA SER A 38 -24.02 6.80 9.93
C SER A 38 -22.72 6.41 10.66
N PRO A 39 -21.55 6.77 10.10
CA PRO A 39 -20.27 6.46 10.73
C PRO A 39 -20.19 7.19 12.08
N GLN A 40 -20.07 6.42 13.16
CA GLN A 40 -19.84 6.92 14.51
C GLN A 40 -18.54 6.36 15.05
N THR A 41 -17.78 7.19 15.78
CA THR A 41 -16.60 6.71 16.50
C THR A 41 -17.03 5.71 17.59
N PRO A 42 -16.15 4.79 18.02
CA PRO A 42 -16.46 3.88 19.13
C PRO A 42 -16.93 4.63 20.39
N CYS A 43 -16.31 5.77 20.70
CA CYS A 43 -16.73 6.62 21.82
C CYS A 43 -18.15 7.20 21.62
N ASP A 44 -18.48 7.68 20.42
CA ASP A 44 -19.83 8.23 20.15
C ASP A 44 -20.93 7.17 20.29
N ARG A 45 -20.65 5.92 19.92
CA ARG A 45 -21.59 4.81 20.13
C ARG A 45 -21.81 4.50 21.61
N LEU A 46 -20.75 4.55 22.42
CA LEU A 46 -20.84 4.34 23.87
C LEU A 46 -21.69 5.41 24.56
N PHE A 47 -21.70 6.65 24.05
CA PHE A 47 -22.59 7.69 24.58
C PHE A 47 -24.07 7.38 24.35
N GLY A 48 -24.41 6.74 23.22
CA GLY A 48 -25.77 6.30 22.92
C GLY A 48 -26.22 5.03 23.66
N ASP A 49 -25.32 4.28 24.29
CA ASP A 49 -25.65 3.03 24.98
C ASP A 49 -26.19 3.31 26.40
N LEU A 50 -27.35 2.74 26.71
CA LEU A 50 -28.03 2.89 28.00
C LEU A 50 -27.36 2.08 29.11
N ARG A 51 -26.51 1.10 28.77
CA ARG A 51 -25.81 0.24 29.74
C ARG A 51 -24.57 0.89 30.35
N VAL A 52 -24.07 1.95 29.73
CA VAL A 52 -22.88 2.66 30.19
C VAL A 52 -23.29 3.71 31.22
N SER A 53 -22.67 3.68 32.40
CA SER A 53 -22.97 4.64 33.47
C SER A 53 -22.66 6.07 33.04
N THR A 54 -23.40 7.03 33.60
CA THR A 54 -23.19 8.47 33.38
C THR A 54 -21.77 8.88 33.75
N GLU A 55 -21.24 8.37 34.87
CA GLU A 55 -19.87 8.58 35.31
C GLU A 55 -18.83 8.13 34.27
N SER A 56 -19.02 6.95 33.67
CA SER A 56 -18.13 6.45 32.62
C SER A 56 -18.18 7.33 31.37
N LYS A 57 -19.37 7.86 31.02
CA LYS A 57 -19.54 8.79 29.89
C LYS A 57 -18.83 10.12 30.17
N GLU A 58 -18.98 10.67 31.38
CA GLU A 58 -18.30 11.90 31.78
C GLU A 58 -16.78 11.76 31.76
N TYR A 59 -16.25 10.64 32.25
CA TYR A 59 -14.83 10.33 32.19
C TYR A 59 -14.31 10.27 30.74
N LEU A 60 -15.01 9.58 29.85
CA LEU A 60 -14.64 9.51 28.44
C LEU A 60 -14.67 10.88 27.74
N LEU A 61 -15.64 11.74 28.09
CA LEU A 61 -15.70 13.11 27.57
C LEU A 61 -14.52 13.96 28.06
N ARG A 62 -14.16 13.87 29.35
CA ARG A 62 -12.99 14.57 29.89
C ARG A 62 -11.72 14.13 29.17
N ASN A 63 -11.48 12.83 29.07
CA ASN A 63 -10.31 12.29 28.36
C ASN A 63 -10.26 12.72 26.88
N ARG A 64 -11.40 12.70 26.19
CA ARG A 64 -11.48 13.14 24.78
C ARG A 64 -11.13 14.63 24.63
N ASN A 65 -11.56 15.46 25.57
CA ASN A 65 -11.31 16.90 25.52
C ASN A 65 -9.88 17.27 25.93
N GLU A 66 -9.26 16.50 26.82
CA GLU A 66 -7.88 16.70 27.26
C GLU A 66 -6.86 16.24 26.22
N GLN A 67 -7.19 15.24 25.41
CA GLN A 67 -6.28 14.69 24.41
C GLN A 67 -6.30 15.48 23.11
N ASP A 68 -5.15 16.00 22.71
CA ASP A 68 -4.93 16.49 21.35
C ASP A 68 -4.67 15.29 20.41
N PRO A 69 -5.59 14.98 19.48
CA PRO A 69 -5.45 13.84 18.58
C PRO A 69 -4.25 13.96 17.63
N LEU A 70 -3.83 15.18 17.29
CA LEU A 70 -2.70 15.40 16.39
C LEU A 70 -1.38 15.14 17.11
N LYS A 71 -1.26 15.64 18.33
CA LYS A 71 -0.13 15.33 19.22
C LYS A 71 -0.03 13.83 19.50
N LEU A 72 -1.16 13.18 19.79
CA LEU A 72 -1.19 11.72 20.00
C LEU A 72 -0.73 10.96 18.76
N LEU A 73 -1.19 11.38 17.57
CA LEU A 73 -0.76 10.76 16.31
C LEU A 73 0.76 10.92 16.11
N HIS A 74 1.30 12.09 16.39
CA HIS A 74 2.73 12.38 16.32
C HIS A 74 3.54 11.49 17.26
N GLU A 75 3.14 11.36 18.53
CA GLU A 75 3.77 10.47 19.51
C GLU A 75 3.73 9.00 19.07
N ILE A 76 2.60 8.55 18.52
CA ILE A 76 2.47 7.18 17.96
C ILE A 76 3.46 6.96 16.80
N ARG A 77 3.70 7.97 15.96
CA ARG A 77 4.67 7.84 14.85
C ARG A 77 6.10 7.79 15.34
N GLN A 78 6.45 8.65 16.29
CA GLN A 78 7.79 8.66 16.89
C GLN A 78 8.09 7.31 17.57
N THR A 79 7.15 6.77 18.34
CA THR A 79 7.31 5.46 19.00
C THR A 79 7.42 4.32 17.98
N GLN A 80 6.61 4.33 16.91
CA GLN A 80 6.73 3.36 15.83
C GLN A 80 8.11 3.42 15.13
N ALA A 81 8.63 4.61 14.87
CA ALA A 81 9.96 4.80 14.28
C ALA A 81 11.07 4.29 15.22
N ALA A 82 10.97 4.62 16.51
CA ALA A 82 11.90 4.12 17.53
C ALA A 82 11.91 2.59 17.62
N LEU A 83 10.74 1.95 17.57
CA LEU A 83 10.62 0.49 17.55
C LEU A 83 11.26 -0.14 16.31
N VAL A 84 11.06 0.47 15.14
CA VAL A 84 11.70 -0.01 13.89
C VAL A 84 13.21 0.11 14.01
N SER A 85 13.72 1.25 14.46
CA SER A 85 15.16 1.50 14.68
C SER A 85 15.80 0.46 15.59
N LEU A 86 15.12 0.10 16.70
CA LEU A 86 15.58 -0.94 17.62
C LEU A 86 15.56 -2.35 16.99
N SER A 87 14.61 -2.63 16.10
CA SER A 87 14.47 -3.94 15.45
C SER A 87 15.48 -4.17 14.32
N THR A 88 15.99 -3.10 13.71
CA THR A 88 16.97 -3.14 12.63
C THR A 88 18.35 -2.88 13.18
N GLU A 89 18.96 -3.89 13.81
CA GLU A 89 20.35 -3.83 14.29
C GLU A 89 21.28 -3.29 13.17
N GLY A 90 21.76 -2.05 13.29
CA GLY A 90 22.74 -1.49 12.35
C GLY A 90 22.63 -0.01 11.99
N SER A 91 21.60 0.73 12.39
CA SER A 91 21.61 2.19 12.21
C SER A 91 21.01 2.88 13.42
N LEU A 92 21.88 3.35 14.32
CA LEU A 92 21.58 4.45 15.23
C LEU A 92 21.49 5.75 14.42
N SER A 93 20.65 5.75 13.38
CA SER A 93 20.22 7.00 12.81
C SER A 93 19.27 7.57 13.83
N GLN A 94 19.70 8.63 14.52
CA GLN A 94 18.81 9.56 15.18
C GLN A 94 17.83 10.05 14.11
N GLU A 95 16.79 9.27 13.82
CA GLU A 95 15.68 9.72 13.00
C GLU A 95 15.10 10.88 13.79
N GLN A 96 15.31 12.05 13.20
CA GLN A 96 15.07 13.35 13.81
C GLN A 96 13.72 13.29 14.50
N GLN A 97 13.68 13.64 15.79
CA GLN A 97 12.42 13.94 16.43
C GLN A 97 11.83 15.12 15.67
N ILE A 98 11.05 14.81 14.62
CA ILE A 98 10.38 15.79 13.79
C ILE A 98 9.51 16.59 14.74
N ASP A 99 9.64 17.90 14.74
CA ASP A 99 8.81 18.75 15.58
C ASP A 99 7.33 18.59 15.18
N LEU A 100 6.40 18.84 16.10
CA LEU A 100 4.97 18.67 15.83
C LEU A 100 4.54 19.50 14.61
N GLU A 101 5.01 20.74 14.50
CA GLU A 101 4.63 21.64 13.40
C GLU A 101 5.16 21.14 12.05
N GLU A 102 6.40 20.65 12.03
CA GLU A 102 7.00 20.04 10.84
C GLU A 102 6.27 18.74 10.45
N PHE A 103 5.86 17.92 11.42
CA PHE A 103 5.08 16.72 11.18
C PHE A 103 3.72 17.05 10.55
N LEU A 104 3.04 18.08 11.05
CA LEU A 104 1.76 18.54 10.51
C LEU A 104 1.89 19.05 9.07
N ALA A 105 2.97 19.74 8.74
CA ALA A 105 3.26 20.19 7.37
C ALA A 105 3.43 19.02 6.38
N GLN A 106 3.86 17.85 6.85
CA GLN A 106 4.06 16.65 6.01
C GLN A 106 2.79 15.82 5.81
N LEU A 107 1.79 15.91 6.70
CA LEU A 107 0.54 15.12 6.62
C LEU A 107 -0.17 15.19 5.26
N PRO A 108 -0.32 16.35 4.60
CA PRO A 108 -0.95 16.45 3.27
C PRO A 108 -0.23 15.67 2.17
N GLY A 109 1.07 15.43 2.30
CA GLY A 109 1.84 14.61 1.37
C GLY A 109 1.75 13.11 1.69
N LEU A 110 1.70 12.78 2.98
CA LEU A 110 1.69 11.40 3.47
C LEU A 110 0.39 10.66 3.11
N TRP A 111 -0.78 11.29 3.22
CA TRP A 111 -2.03 10.60 2.87
C TRP A 111 -2.10 10.22 1.38
N LYS A 112 -1.49 11.04 0.48
CA LYS A 112 -1.40 10.74 -0.96
C LYS A 112 -0.50 9.56 -1.26
N LYS A 113 0.56 9.38 -0.49
CA LYS A 113 1.52 8.26 -0.61
C LYS A 113 0.99 6.97 0.06
N GLY A 114 -0.16 7.04 0.71
CA GLY A 114 -0.66 6.01 1.61
C GLY A 114 -0.02 6.15 2.99
N GLU A 115 -0.78 5.80 4.04
CA GLU A 115 -0.32 5.85 5.42
C GLU A 115 0.73 4.75 5.68
N ALA A 116 1.96 4.96 5.19
CA ALA A 116 3.06 4.03 5.37
C ALA A 116 3.55 4.11 6.83
N ARG A 117 2.90 3.35 7.71
CA ARG A 117 3.39 3.14 9.09
C ARG A 117 4.83 2.61 9.00
N PRO A 118 5.77 3.17 9.79
CA PRO A 118 7.13 2.64 9.83
C PRO A 118 7.16 1.12 10.04
N THR A 119 6.26 0.61 10.88
CA THR A 119 6.12 -0.83 11.17
C THR A 119 5.56 -1.68 10.03
N HIS A 120 4.84 -1.08 9.07
CA HIS A 120 4.20 -1.80 7.97
C HIS A 120 4.93 -1.61 6.64
N GLN A 121 6.12 -1.02 6.65
CA GLN A 121 6.92 -0.92 5.43
C GLN A 121 7.35 -2.33 5.01
N PRO A 122 7.12 -2.73 3.73
CA PRO A 122 7.59 -4.00 3.25
C PRO A 122 9.11 -4.02 3.40
N LYS A 123 9.64 -5.06 4.08
CA LYS A 123 11.08 -5.25 4.17
C LYS A 123 11.66 -5.18 2.76
N PRO A 124 12.70 -4.35 2.51
CA PRO A 124 13.29 -4.27 1.18
C PRO A 124 13.66 -5.69 0.75
N THR A 125 12.99 -6.16 -0.30
CA THR A 125 13.26 -7.49 -0.84
C THR A 125 14.69 -7.43 -1.35
N ARG A 126 15.56 -8.30 -0.81
CA ARG A 126 16.93 -8.44 -1.33
C ARG A 126 16.83 -8.64 -2.83
N THR A 127 17.38 -7.69 -3.59
CA THR A 127 17.55 -7.85 -5.03
C THR A 127 18.39 -9.09 -5.25
N ARG A 128 17.86 -10.06 -6.00
CA ARG A 128 18.63 -11.26 -6.34
C ARG A 128 19.69 -10.85 -7.35
N ASP A 129 20.96 -11.06 -7.00
CA ASP A 129 22.08 -10.77 -7.89
C ASP A 129 22.23 -11.82 -9.01
N TYR A 130 21.51 -12.94 -8.92
CA TYR A 130 21.51 -14.01 -9.92
C TYR A 130 20.16 -14.16 -10.62
N ARG A 131 20.20 -14.53 -11.90
CA ARG A 131 19.04 -14.90 -12.70
C ARG A 131 19.04 -16.40 -12.93
N THR A 132 17.92 -17.07 -12.66
CA THR A 132 17.80 -18.54 -12.82
C THR A 132 17.97 -19.00 -14.28
N ARG A 133 17.72 -18.13 -15.25
CA ARG A 133 17.90 -18.41 -16.68
C ARG A 133 18.55 -17.23 -17.38
N ARG A 134 19.59 -17.50 -18.19
CA ARG A 134 20.17 -16.50 -19.10
C ARG A 134 19.12 -15.98 -20.07
N ASP A 135 19.29 -14.75 -20.52
CA ASP A 135 18.32 -14.13 -21.40
C ASP A 135 18.52 -14.62 -22.85
N PRO A 136 17.50 -15.21 -23.50
CA PRO A 136 17.62 -15.73 -24.87
C PRO A 136 18.03 -14.68 -25.91
N PHE A 137 17.77 -13.40 -25.63
CA PHE A 137 18.01 -12.30 -26.57
C PHE A 137 19.31 -11.55 -26.29
N GLU A 138 20.14 -11.95 -25.33
CA GLU A 138 21.37 -11.22 -24.98
C GLU A 138 22.33 -11.07 -26.18
N GLY A 139 22.53 -12.13 -26.96
CA GLY A 139 23.41 -12.11 -28.12
C GLY A 139 22.87 -11.32 -29.32
N ASP A 140 21.55 -11.25 -29.49
CA ASP A 140 20.92 -10.64 -30.68
C ASP A 140 20.28 -9.28 -30.35
N TRP A 141 20.49 -8.79 -29.12
CA TRP A 141 19.87 -7.55 -28.64
C TRP A 141 20.32 -6.34 -29.44
N THR A 142 21.58 -6.28 -29.85
CA THR A 142 22.11 -5.20 -30.70
C THR A 142 21.36 -5.10 -32.02
N THR A 143 21.10 -6.22 -32.67
CA THR A 143 20.30 -6.28 -33.91
C THR A 143 18.85 -5.83 -33.67
N ILE A 144 18.25 -6.23 -32.55
CA ILE A 144 16.89 -5.82 -32.18
C ILE A 144 16.83 -4.31 -31.91
N LEU A 145 17.86 -3.73 -31.27
CA LEU A 145 17.98 -2.30 -31.04
C LEU A 145 18.06 -1.53 -32.36
N GLU A 146 18.87 -1.96 -33.33
CA GLU A 146 18.93 -1.32 -34.65
C GLU A 146 17.57 -1.30 -35.35
N TRP A 147 16.75 -2.35 -35.16
CA TRP A 147 15.40 -2.38 -35.69
C TRP A 147 14.48 -1.41 -34.96
N LEU A 148 14.57 -1.35 -33.63
CA LEU A 148 13.77 -0.42 -32.81
C LEU A 148 14.13 1.05 -33.05
N GLU A 149 15.40 1.36 -33.32
CA GLU A 149 15.84 2.72 -33.66
C GLU A 149 15.32 3.16 -35.03
N LYS A 150 15.30 2.24 -36.01
CA LYS A 150 14.76 2.52 -37.35
C LYS A 150 13.23 2.63 -37.34
N THR A 151 12.56 1.78 -36.57
CA THR A 151 11.09 1.73 -36.48
C THR A 151 10.64 1.58 -35.01
N PRO A 152 10.50 2.70 -34.27
CA PRO A 152 10.16 2.65 -32.84
C PRO A 152 8.77 2.06 -32.56
N ASP A 153 7.88 2.14 -33.55
CA ASP A 153 6.51 1.62 -33.50
C ASP A 153 6.43 0.11 -33.76
N ALA A 154 7.54 -0.56 -34.08
CA ALA A 154 7.57 -2.00 -34.30
C ALA A 154 7.03 -2.77 -33.08
N THR A 155 6.21 -3.79 -33.33
CA THR A 155 5.68 -4.62 -32.25
C THR A 155 6.68 -5.69 -31.85
N ALA A 156 6.69 -6.07 -30.57
CA ALA A 156 7.52 -7.19 -30.14
C ALA A 156 7.16 -8.51 -30.84
N SER A 157 5.91 -8.69 -31.31
CA SER A 157 5.52 -9.87 -32.10
C SER A 157 6.21 -9.89 -33.45
N SER A 158 6.13 -8.78 -34.19
CA SER A 158 6.76 -8.69 -35.51
C SER A 158 8.28 -8.79 -35.44
N LEU A 159 8.89 -8.28 -34.36
CA LEU A 159 10.33 -8.45 -34.13
C LEU A 159 10.68 -9.92 -33.81
N LEU A 160 9.84 -10.63 -33.06
CA LEU A 160 10.05 -12.05 -32.76
C LEU A 160 9.89 -12.93 -34.00
N GLU A 161 8.85 -12.69 -34.81
CA GLU A 161 8.62 -13.41 -36.07
C GLU A 161 9.85 -13.29 -36.98
N ARG A 162 10.38 -12.07 -37.12
CA ARG A 162 11.61 -11.81 -37.88
C ARG A 162 12.85 -12.52 -37.32
N LEU A 163 12.94 -12.72 -36.00
CA LEU A 163 14.01 -13.49 -35.37
C LEU A 163 13.86 -15.00 -35.60
N ILE A 164 12.63 -15.50 -35.57
CA ILE A 164 12.32 -16.91 -35.84
C ILE A 164 12.64 -17.22 -37.32
N GLU A 165 12.27 -16.34 -38.25
CA GLU A 165 12.59 -16.49 -39.68
C GLU A 165 14.11 -16.54 -39.93
N ARG A 166 14.88 -15.71 -39.23
CA ARG A 166 16.34 -15.63 -39.41
C ARG A 166 17.08 -16.78 -38.72
N THR A 167 16.56 -17.26 -37.59
CA THR A 167 17.20 -18.26 -36.73
C THR A 167 16.14 -19.16 -36.06
N PRO A 168 15.54 -20.10 -36.82
CA PRO A 168 14.44 -20.93 -36.32
C PRO A 168 14.85 -21.86 -35.17
N ASP A 169 16.13 -22.25 -35.11
CA ASP A 169 16.64 -23.17 -34.07
C ASP A 169 16.81 -22.52 -32.69
N LYS A 170 16.80 -21.18 -32.62
CA LYS A 170 17.15 -20.42 -31.40
C LYS A 170 15.95 -19.78 -30.70
N TYR A 171 14.88 -19.49 -31.45
CA TYR A 171 13.74 -18.73 -30.96
C TYR A 171 12.42 -19.47 -31.17
N ASP A 172 11.53 -19.36 -30.18
CA ASP A 172 10.16 -19.87 -30.23
C ASP A 172 9.21 -18.75 -29.75
N SER A 173 7.95 -18.88 -30.14
CA SER A 173 6.79 -18.11 -29.68
C SER A 173 6.73 -17.92 -28.15
N GLN A 174 7.22 -18.89 -27.38
CA GLN A 174 7.30 -18.82 -25.91
C GLN A 174 8.15 -17.65 -25.40
N HIS A 175 9.08 -17.13 -26.21
CA HIS A 175 9.94 -16.01 -25.84
C HIS A 175 9.28 -14.63 -26.00
N LEU A 176 8.04 -14.55 -26.54
CA LEU A 176 7.34 -13.29 -26.79
C LEU A 176 7.22 -12.41 -25.55
N ARG A 177 6.86 -12.98 -24.40
CA ARG A 177 6.70 -12.22 -23.16
C ARG A 177 8.02 -11.63 -22.66
N THR A 178 9.14 -12.31 -22.91
CA THR A 178 10.48 -11.82 -22.58
C THR A 178 10.87 -10.66 -23.49
N LEU A 179 10.59 -10.76 -24.80
CA LEU A 179 10.87 -9.69 -25.76
C LEU A 179 9.99 -8.46 -25.51
N GLN A 180 8.69 -8.64 -25.27
CA GLN A 180 7.76 -7.56 -24.91
C GLN A 180 8.25 -6.78 -23.68
N ARG A 181 8.75 -7.48 -22.65
CA ARG A 181 9.31 -6.83 -21.46
C ARG A 181 10.54 -6.00 -21.79
N ARG A 182 11.48 -6.53 -22.59
CA ARG A 182 12.69 -5.80 -23.02
C ARG A 182 12.35 -4.56 -23.86
N VAL A 183 11.46 -4.71 -24.85
CA VAL A 183 10.98 -3.59 -25.68
C VAL A 183 10.27 -2.55 -24.82
N GLY A 184 9.45 -2.97 -23.86
CA GLY A 184 8.79 -2.06 -22.92
C GLY A 184 9.78 -1.28 -22.04
N GLN A 185 10.83 -1.94 -21.53
CA GLN A 185 11.90 -1.27 -20.79
C GLN A 185 12.65 -0.26 -21.67
N TRP A 186 13.00 -0.64 -22.89
CA TRP A 186 13.63 0.27 -23.84
C TRP A 186 12.75 1.50 -24.12
N ARG A 187 11.45 1.30 -24.41
CA ARG A 187 10.49 2.40 -24.62
C ARG A 187 10.37 3.32 -23.40
N TYR A 188 10.37 2.74 -22.19
CA TYR A 188 10.35 3.52 -20.96
C TYR A 188 11.60 4.41 -20.82
N ILE A 189 12.79 3.87 -21.12
CA ILE A 189 14.05 4.63 -21.08
C ILE A 189 14.01 5.75 -22.12
N MET A 190 13.64 5.45 -23.37
CA MET A 190 13.53 6.44 -24.44
C MET A 190 12.52 7.54 -24.11
N ALA A 191 11.32 7.18 -23.63
CA ALA A 191 10.31 8.16 -23.24
C ALA A 191 10.78 9.05 -22.07
N LYS A 192 11.46 8.45 -21.08
CA LYS A 192 12.06 9.20 -19.98
C LYS A 192 13.12 10.17 -20.49
N GLN A 193 13.96 9.76 -21.43
CA GLN A 193 14.97 10.64 -22.05
C GLN A 193 14.32 11.81 -22.80
N LEU A 194 13.28 11.55 -23.60
CA LEU A 194 12.53 12.60 -24.31
C LEU A 194 11.88 13.61 -23.36
N VAL A 195 11.32 13.15 -22.24
CA VAL A 195 10.68 14.03 -21.23
C VAL A 195 11.71 14.82 -20.42
N THR A 196 12.87 14.22 -20.13
CA THR A 196 13.88 14.83 -19.24
C THR A 196 15.02 15.53 -19.98
N GLY A 197 15.08 15.45 -21.32
CA GLY A 197 16.13 16.06 -22.14
C GLY A 197 17.54 15.48 -21.91
N SER A 198 17.66 14.35 -21.21
CA SER A 198 18.95 13.76 -20.86
C SER A 198 19.36 12.69 -21.87
N THR A 199 20.23 13.04 -22.82
CA THR A 199 20.92 12.06 -23.66
C THR A 199 22.03 11.43 -22.82
N SER A 200 21.77 10.25 -22.25
CA SER A 200 22.82 9.41 -21.67
C SER A 200 23.73 8.93 -22.82
N THR A 201 24.80 9.67 -23.08
CA THR A 201 25.94 9.21 -23.90
C THR A 201 26.72 8.15 -23.14
#